data_AF-A0A2H2ZDC5-F1
#
_entry.id   AF-A0A2H2ZDC5-F1
#
_cell.length_a   1.000
_cell.length_b   1.000
_cell.length_c   1.000
_cell.angle_alpha   90.00
_cell.angle_beta   90.00
_cell.angle_gamma   90.00
#
_symmetry.space_group_name_H-M   'P 1'
#
loop_
_entity.id
_entity.type
_entity.pdbx_description
1 polymer ?
#
loop_
_entity_poly.entity_id
_entity_poly.type
_entity_poly.pdbx_seq_one_letter_code
_entity_poly.pdbx_strand_id
1 'polypeptide(L)'
;MMVPTTLRAGLLLLGQLHFAQAAKLAPRQQVSCSFATSSSPGDTCQSFAAEWGLSEQTFESLNPGVACPNLVAGQNYCVVGTVVSGQSSTSSSTPIKSSSTLATSTRSTITSSSASDQPQQTGTAANCNKFYLVQPGDSCDAIESQFGISLSQFIAWNPAVNSGCTNIIAGYYYCVSVPGATKVTSTTSTKSTPTNGITTPTPIQTDMTTSCNKFYLVQSGDSCAAIATKYNVPLATFYSWNPAVGSSCATLDLGYYVCVGAIGYTAPTTTTKKTSTTSKGNGITTPTPFEPGMVTNCKKFYLVRSGDSCASIAKSQGTTTANIEKWNPGVGSTCTTLWLGDYICVGV
;
A
#
# COMPACT_ATOMS: atom_id res chain seq x y z
N MET A 1 -39.38 -59.29 -60.02
CA MET A 1 -40.84 -59.22 -60.24
C MET A 1 -41.38 -57.96 -59.58
N MET A 2 -42.52 -57.49 -60.10
CA MET A 2 -43.12 -56.17 -59.98
C MET A 2 -43.52 -55.71 -58.57
N VAL A 3 -43.51 -54.38 -58.41
CA VAL A 3 -44.18 -53.43 -57.46
C VAL A 3 -45.69 -53.83 -57.30
N PRO A 4 -46.51 -53.54 -56.24
CA PRO A 4 -46.62 -52.19 -55.64
C PRO A 4 -47.32 -51.95 -54.23
N THR A 5 -47.36 -50.67 -53.85
CA THR A 5 -48.33 -49.84 -53.05
C THR A 5 -48.97 -50.27 -51.70
N THR A 6 -48.91 -49.33 -50.74
CA THR A 6 -49.99 -48.72 -49.87
C THR A 6 -49.56 -48.62 -48.40
N LEU A 7 -50.03 -47.74 -47.52
CA LEU A 7 -50.47 -46.34 -47.51
C LEU A 7 -50.64 -45.99 -46.00
N ARG A 8 -50.24 -44.77 -45.59
CA ARG A 8 -50.74 -43.99 -44.44
C ARG A 8 -50.43 -44.39 -42.97
N ALA A 9 -49.64 -43.50 -42.37
CA ALA A 9 -49.97 -42.59 -41.24
C ALA A 9 -50.41 -43.15 -39.88
N GLY A 10 -49.71 -42.71 -38.82
CA GLY A 10 -50.17 -42.84 -37.44
C GLY A 10 -49.13 -42.46 -36.40
N LEU A 11 -48.99 -41.15 -36.17
CA LEU A 11 -48.24 -40.48 -35.11
C LEU A 11 -48.62 -41.00 -33.71
N LEU A 12 -47.67 -41.22 -32.79
CA LEU A 12 -47.67 -40.72 -31.40
C LEU A 12 -46.43 -41.17 -30.60
N LEU A 13 -45.90 -40.21 -29.85
CA LEU A 13 -44.66 -40.19 -29.08
C LEU A 13 -44.65 -41.17 -27.89
N LEU A 14 -43.45 -41.61 -27.44
CA LEU A 14 -42.80 -41.12 -26.21
C LEU A 14 -41.60 -42.01 -25.79
N GLY A 15 -40.48 -41.34 -25.49
CA GLY A 15 -39.71 -41.57 -24.27
C GLY A 15 -38.61 -42.64 -24.28
N GLN A 16 -37.37 -42.22 -24.53
CA GLN A 16 -36.14 -42.96 -24.23
C GLN A 16 -35.97 -43.18 -22.70
N LEU A 17 -35.49 -44.36 -22.33
CA LEU A 17 -34.88 -44.66 -21.02
C LEU A 17 -33.42 -45.04 -21.26
N HIS A 18 -32.49 -44.13 -20.97
CA HIS A 18 -31.08 -44.44 -20.78
C HIS A 18 -30.76 -44.33 -19.29
N PHE A 19 -30.29 -45.42 -18.71
CA PHE A 19 -29.80 -45.50 -17.33
C PHE A 19 -28.48 -44.71 -17.23
N ALA A 20 -28.47 -43.62 -16.44
CA ALA A 20 -27.26 -42.91 -16.05
C ALA A 20 -26.88 -43.29 -14.61
N GLN A 21 -25.62 -43.73 -14.42
CA GLN A 21 -25.03 -43.99 -13.11
C GLN A 21 -25.00 -42.71 -12.26
N ALA A 22 -25.44 -42.84 -11.00
CA ALA A 22 -25.35 -41.79 -10.01
C ALA A 22 -23.88 -41.61 -9.55
N ALA A 23 -23.16 -40.71 -10.19
CA ALA A 23 -21.99 -40.09 -9.58
C ALA A 23 -22.47 -39.30 -8.35
N LYS A 24 -21.88 -39.55 -7.18
CA LYS A 24 -22.10 -38.71 -5.99
C LYS A 24 -21.69 -37.27 -6.35
N LEU A 25 -22.69 -36.41 -6.59
CA LEU A 25 -22.51 -34.98 -6.78
C LEU A 25 -21.80 -34.42 -5.53
N ALA A 26 -20.60 -33.87 -5.72
CA ALA A 26 -19.98 -33.00 -4.74
C ALA A 26 -20.98 -31.87 -4.39
N PRO A 27 -21.02 -31.40 -3.13
CA PRO A 27 -21.92 -30.32 -2.75
C PRO A 27 -21.71 -29.14 -3.69
N ARG A 28 -22.79 -28.67 -4.31
CA ARG A 28 -22.81 -27.56 -5.27
C ARG A 28 -22.29 -26.32 -4.53
N GLN A 29 -21.03 -25.94 -4.73
CA GLN A 29 -20.51 -24.69 -4.19
C GLN A 29 -21.39 -23.56 -4.73
N GLN A 30 -22.02 -22.80 -3.83
CA GLN A 30 -22.81 -21.65 -4.25
C GLN A 30 -21.87 -20.48 -4.44
N VAL A 31 -21.62 -20.16 -5.71
CA VAL A 31 -20.97 -18.91 -6.10
C VAL A 31 -22.04 -17.83 -6.18
N SER A 32 -21.92 -16.81 -5.35
CA SER A 32 -22.63 -15.55 -5.56
C SER A 32 -21.72 -14.63 -6.35
N CYS A 33 -21.99 -14.50 -7.65
CA CYS A 33 -21.25 -13.58 -8.49
C CYS A 33 -21.80 -12.16 -8.35
N SER A 34 -20.96 -11.26 -7.84
CA SER A 34 -21.28 -9.84 -7.69
C SER A 34 -20.91 -9.05 -8.95
N PHE A 35 -19.90 -9.49 -9.70
CA PHE A 35 -19.53 -8.89 -10.98
C PHE A 35 -18.84 -9.92 -11.90
N ALA A 36 -19.26 -9.91 -13.16
CA ALA A 36 -18.71 -10.73 -14.22
C ALA A 36 -18.42 -9.87 -15.45
N THR A 37 -17.38 -10.22 -16.19
CA THR A 37 -16.96 -9.52 -17.41
C THR A 37 -16.50 -10.51 -18.48
N SER A 38 -16.57 -10.10 -19.74
CA SER A 38 -16.25 -10.96 -20.89
C SER A 38 -14.75 -11.05 -21.13
N SER A 39 -14.24 -12.25 -21.41
CA SER A 39 -12.85 -12.41 -21.85
C SER A 39 -12.64 -11.99 -23.31
N SER A 40 -11.45 -11.51 -23.64
CA SER A 40 -11.01 -11.18 -24.99
C SER A 40 -10.44 -12.41 -25.72
N PRO A 41 -10.36 -12.38 -27.06
CA PRO A 41 -9.68 -13.43 -27.82
C PRO A 41 -8.21 -13.56 -27.41
N GLY A 42 -7.81 -14.75 -26.94
CA GLY A 42 -6.44 -15.05 -26.52
C GLY A 42 -6.20 -14.97 -25.02
N ASP A 43 -7.20 -14.55 -24.22
CA ASP A 43 -7.09 -14.54 -22.77
C ASP A 43 -6.96 -15.96 -22.19
N THR A 44 -6.07 -16.08 -21.20
CA THR A 44 -5.95 -17.27 -20.35
C THR A 44 -6.61 -17.03 -19.01
N CYS A 45 -6.95 -18.10 -18.26
CA CYS A 45 -7.43 -17.95 -16.89
C CYS A 45 -6.46 -17.13 -16.04
N GLN A 46 -5.16 -17.36 -16.19
CA GLN A 46 -4.12 -16.63 -15.45
C GLN A 46 -4.10 -15.14 -15.81
N SER A 47 -4.00 -14.80 -17.10
CA SER A 47 -3.90 -13.40 -17.55
C SER A 47 -5.18 -12.63 -17.22
N PHE A 48 -6.33 -13.24 -17.46
CA PHE A 48 -7.63 -12.63 -17.18
C PHE A 48 -7.88 -12.48 -15.67
N ALA A 49 -7.60 -13.50 -14.85
CA ALA A 49 -7.74 -13.40 -13.40
C ALA A 49 -6.79 -12.36 -12.80
N ALA A 50 -5.55 -12.26 -13.32
CA ALA A 50 -4.56 -11.32 -12.84
C ALA A 50 -4.97 -9.85 -13.06
N GLU A 51 -5.71 -9.54 -14.14
CA GLU A 51 -6.28 -8.20 -14.35
C GLU A 51 -7.24 -7.77 -13.23
N TRP A 52 -7.85 -8.74 -12.54
CA TRP A 52 -8.75 -8.53 -11.41
C TRP A 52 -8.10 -8.81 -10.06
N GLY A 53 -6.76 -8.97 -10.03
CA GLY A 53 -6.01 -9.28 -8.82
C GLY A 53 -6.35 -10.64 -8.20
N LEU A 54 -6.94 -11.56 -8.98
CA LEU A 54 -7.27 -12.91 -8.55
C LEU A 54 -6.15 -13.90 -8.89
N SER A 55 -5.94 -14.88 -8.02
CA SER A 55 -5.20 -16.09 -8.40
C SER A 55 -6.06 -16.97 -9.31
N GLU A 56 -5.43 -17.75 -10.19
CA GLU A 56 -6.12 -18.70 -11.07
C GLU A 56 -7.03 -19.65 -10.28
N GLN A 57 -6.57 -20.14 -9.13
CA GLN A 57 -7.36 -21.03 -8.27
C GLN A 57 -8.60 -20.35 -7.66
N THR A 58 -8.50 -19.05 -7.32
CA THR A 58 -9.66 -18.27 -6.85
C THR A 58 -10.63 -18.03 -7.99
N PHE A 59 -10.12 -17.74 -9.19
CA PHE A 59 -10.92 -17.58 -10.39
C PHE A 59 -11.67 -18.86 -10.78
N GLU A 60 -11.02 -20.03 -10.70
CA GLU A 60 -11.67 -21.34 -10.90
C GLU A 60 -12.76 -21.60 -9.85
N SER A 61 -12.52 -21.19 -8.60
CA SER A 61 -13.51 -21.33 -7.52
C SER A 61 -14.74 -20.44 -7.74
N LEU A 62 -14.56 -19.26 -8.33
CA LEU A 62 -15.64 -18.35 -8.71
C LEU A 62 -16.34 -18.75 -10.03
N ASN A 63 -15.72 -19.60 -10.85
CA ASN A 63 -16.28 -20.02 -12.13
C ASN A 63 -16.37 -21.55 -12.25
N PRO A 64 -17.22 -22.22 -11.45
CA PRO A 64 -17.38 -23.67 -11.53
C PRO A 64 -17.71 -24.12 -12.96
N GLY A 65 -16.82 -24.93 -13.53
CA GLY A 65 -16.93 -25.44 -14.90
C GLY A 65 -16.07 -24.71 -15.94
N VAL A 66 -15.30 -23.69 -15.55
CA VAL A 66 -14.23 -23.16 -16.41
C VAL A 66 -13.10 -24.19 -16.58
N ALA A 67 -12.53 -24.28 -17.78
CA ALA A 67 -11.47 -25.23 -18.12
C ALA A 67 -10.16 -24.49 -18.43
N CYS A 68 -9.37 -24.23 -17.39
CA CYS A 68 -8.09 -23.55 -17.52
C CYS A 68 -7.04 -24.41 -18.26
N PRO A 69 -6.12 -23.79 -19.03
CA PRO A 69 -5.82 -22.37 -19.08
C PRO A 69 -6.72 -21.55 -20.02
N ASN A 70 -7.60 -22.18 -20.81
CA ASN A 70 -8.26 -21.51 -21.93
C ASN A 70 -9.60 -20.89 -21.53
N LEU A 71 -9.78 -19.61 -21.87
CA LEU A 71 -11.08 -18.95 -21.80
C LEU A 71 -11.76 -18.94 -23.16
N VAL A 72 -13.09 -18.96 -23.14
CA VAL A 72 -13.92 -18.83 -24.33
C VAL A 72 -14.13 -17.33 -24.56
N ALA A 73 -13.56 -16.81 -25.64
CA ALA A 73 -13.66 -15.40 -25.99
C ALA A 73 -15.13 -14.93 -26.03
N GLY A 74 -15.41 -13.80 -25.38
CA GLY A 74 -16.73 -13.21 -25.25
C GLY A 74 -17.60 -13.79 -24.13
N GLN A 75 -17.17 -14.87 -23.45
CA GLN A 75 -17.92 -15.40 -22.31
C GLN A 75 -17.66 -14.59 -21.05
N ASN A 76 -18.74 -14.32 -20.30
CA ASN A 76 -18.66 -13.64 -19.03
C ASN A 76 -18.18 -14.59 -17.93
N TYR A 77 -17.07 -14.21 -17.30
CA TYR A 77 -16.51 -14.89 -16.15
C TYR A 77 -16.68 -14.03 -14.91
N CYS A 78 -17.08 -14.67 -13.82
CA CYS A 78 -17.16 -14.07 -12.51
C CYS A 78 -15.76 -13.70 -12.01
N VAL A 79 -15.53 -12.42 -11.80
CA VAL A 79 -14.25 -11.89 -11.30
C VAL A 79 -14.42 -11.21 -9.94
N VAL A 80 -15.66 -11.07 -9.47
CA VAL A 80 -15.98 -10.65 -8.10
C VAL A 80 -17.14 -11.48 -7.58
N GLY A 81 -16.95 -12.14 -6.45
CA GLY A 81 -18.01 -12.93 -5.84
C GLY A 81 -17.56 -13.62 -4.56
N THR A 82 -18.46 -14.38 -3.97
CA THR A 82 -18.17 -15.20 -2.79
C THR A 82 -18.48 -16.66 -3.06
N VAL A 83 -17.65 -17.54 -2.52
CA VAL A 83 -17.86 -18.99 -2.51
C VAL A 83 -18.41 -19.40 -1.16
N VAL A 84 -19.72 -19.59 -1.05
CA VAL A 84 -20.31 -20.09 0.19
C VAL A 84 -20.17 -21.61 0.20
N SER A 85 -19.21 -22.10 0.98
CA SER A 85 -19.11 -23.52 1.29
C SER A 85 -20.28 -23.87 2.21
N GLY A 86 -21.28 -24.57 1.68
CA GLY A 86 -22.53 -24.85 2.39
C GLY A 86 -22.31 -25.60 3.69
N GLN A 87 -22.36 -24.89 4.81
CA GLN A 87 -22.64 -25.46 6.12
C GLN A 87 -24.11 -25.25 6.43
N SER A 88 -24.84 -26.37 6.39
CA SER A 88 -26.22 -26.47 6.86
C SER A 88 -26.22 -26.40 8.39
N SER A 89 -26.88 -25.40 8.98
CA SER A 89 -27.28 -25.45 10.39
C SER A 89 -28.49 -24.56 10.67
N THR A 90 -29.65 -25.20 10.50
CA THR A 90 -30.89 -25.15 11.28
C THR A 90 -30.95 -24.19 12.47
N SER A 91 -31.79 -23.15 12.37
CA SER A 91 -32.19 -22.30 13.50
C SER A 91 -33.15 -23.08 14.42
N SER A 92 -32.74 -23.28 15.68
CA SER A 92 -33.61 -23.83 16.74
C SER A 92 -33.95 -22.73 17.73
N SER A 93 -35.23 -22.41 17.88
CA SER A 93 -35.77 -21.41 18.78
C SER A 93 -36.27 -22.06 20.08
N THR A 94 -35.87 -21.50 21.23
CA THR A 94 -36.51 -21.75 22.53
C THR A 94 -36.71 -20.43 23.28
N PRO A 95 -37.88 -20.19 23.90
CA PRO A 95 -38.22 -18.91 24.54
C PRO A 95 -37.82 -18.88 26.03
N ILE A 96 -37.20 -17.79 26.49
CA ILE A 96 -36.96 -17.54 27.93
C ILE A 96 -37.53 -16.17 28.34
N LYS A 97 -38.18 -16.21 29.50
CA LYS A 97 -39.10 -15.28 30.13
C LYS A 97 -38.41 -14.05 30.74
N SER A 98 -39.08 -12.91 30.63
CA SER A 98 -38.68 -11.58 31.09
C SER A 98 -38.44 -11.45 32.61
N SER A 99 -37.43 -10.68 32.98
CA SER A 99 -37.36 -9.95 34.27
C SER A 99 -36.57 -8.65 34.06
N SER A 100 -37.16 -7.56 34.53
CA SER A 100 -36.82 -6.16 34.28
C SER A 100 -35.83 -5.65 35.32
N THR A 101 -34.69 -5.12 34.87
CA THR A 101 -33.86 -4.17 35.63
C THR A 101 -33.42 -3.05 34.70
N LEU A 102 -33.77 -1.82 35.07
CA LEU A 102 -33.37 -0.58 34.40
C LEU A 102 -31.87 -0.36 34.58
N ALA A 103 -31.10 -0.62 33.52
CA ALA A 103 -29.76 -0.10 33.36
C ALA A 103 -29.76 0.82 32.14
N THR A 104 -29.41 2.09 32.36
CA THR A 104 -29.22 3.13 31.35
C THR A 104 -28.16 2.67 30.35
N SER A 105 -28.63 2.14 29.22
CA SER A 105 -27.82 1.72 28.09
C SER A 105 -27.83 2.84 27.06
N THR A 106 -26.68 3.47 26.87
CA THR A 106 -26.46 4.45 25.81
C THR A 106 -26.63 3.74 24.47
N ARG A 107 -27.75 4.06 23.80
CA ARG A 107 -28.10 3.60 22.46
C ARG A 107 -26.99 3.96 21.47
N SER A 108 -26.10 3.01 21.21
CA SER A 108 -25.24 3.05 20.03
C SER A 108 -26.12 2.76 18.82
N THR A 109 -26.33 3.77 17.99
CA THR A 109 -26.94 3.65 16.68
C THR A 109 -26.00 2.85 15.78
N ILE A 110 -26.23 1.54 15.71
CA ILE A 110 -25.77 0.71 14.59
C ILE A 110 -26.51 1.17 13.34
N THR A 111 -25.86 2.02 12.55
CA THR A 111 -26.29 2.36 11.20
C THR A 111 -26.02 1.13 10.34
N SER A 112 -27.08 0.51 9.86
CA SER A 112 -27.05 -0.59 8.90
C SER A 112 -26.17 -0.22 7.70
N SER A 113 -25.09 -0.96 7.48
CA SER A 113 -24.35 -0.92 6.22
C SER A 113 -25.32 -1.32 5.09
N SER A 114 -25.63 -0.38 4.20
CA SER A 114 -26.39 -0.63 2.99
C SER A 114 -25.71 -1.72 2.16
N ALA A 115 -26.48 -2.70 1.67
CA ALA A 115 -25.98 -3.78 0.82
C ALA A 115 -25.39 -3.30 -0.54
N SER A 116 -25.43 -1.99 -0.82
CA SER A 116 -24.90 -1.37 -2.04
C SER A 116 -23.38 -1.33 -2.11
N ASP A 117 -22.69 -1.34 -0.97
CA ASP A 117 -21.25 -1.07 -0.92
C ASP A 117 -20.45 -2.33 -0.55
N GLN A 118 -20.78 -3.47 -1.16
CA GLN A 118 -20.11 -4.77 -0.99
C GLN A 118 -19.62 -5.30 -2.36
N PRO A 119 -18.53 -6.09 -2.40
CA PRO A 119 -17.75 -6.57 -1.26
C PRO A 119 -16.77 -5.53 -0.71
N GLN A 120 -16.47 -5.62 0.59
CA GLN A 120 -15.41 -4.87 1.27
C GLN A 120 -14.33 -5.83 1.74
N GLN A 121 -13.10 -5.35 1.92
CA GLN A 121 -12.08 -6.14 2.62
C GLN A 121 -12.38 -6.19 4.13
N THR A 122 -11.82 -7.19 4.82
CA THR A 122 -12.02 -7.34 6.26
C THR A 122 -11.50 -6.13 7.02
N GLY A 123 -12.27 -5.64 7.98
CA GLY A 123 -11.85 -4.57 8.89
C GLY A 123 -12.08 -3.14 8.38
N THR A 124 -12.70 -2.96 7.21
CA THR A 124 -13.15 -1.62 6.77
C THR A 124 -13.96 -0.92 7.86
N ALA A 125 -13.69 0.37 8.06
CA ALA A 125 -14.19 1.15 9.20
C ALA A 125 -15.72 1.08 9.32
N ALA A 126 -16.20 0.67 10.49
CA ALA A 126 -17.63 0.54 10.75
C ALA A 126 -18.39 1.88 10.71
N ASN A 127 -17.70 2.99 10.97
CA ASN A 127 -18.24 4.34 10.88
C ASN A 127 -18.01 4.99 9.50
N CYS A 128 -17.67 4.21 8.48
CA CYS A 128 -17.53 4.74 7.13
C CYS A 128 -18.84 5.37 6.64
N ASN A 129 -18.77 6.60 6.13
CA ASN A 129 -19.92 7.30 5.57
C ASN A 129 -19.79 7.57 4.06
N LYS A 130 -18.69 7.15 3.43
CA LYS A 130 -18.54 7.14 1.97
C LYS A 130 -17.61 6.02 1.53
N PHE A 131 -18.08 5.20 0.60
CA PHE A 131 -17.29 4.16 -0.03
C PHE A 131 -16.91 4.52 -1.46
N TYR A 132 -15.81 3.96 -1.94
CA TYR A 132 -15.36 4.03 -3.31
C TYR A 132 -15.13 2.62 -3.85
N LEU A 133 -15.69 2.33 -5.02
CA LEU A 133 -15.48 1.08 -5.75
C LEU A 133 -14.22 1.23 -6.60
N VAL A 134 -13.16 0.54 -6.21
CA VAL A 134 -11.87 0.55 -6.92
C VAL A 134 -12.07 -0.05 -8.31
N GLN A 135 -11.67 0.68 -9.34
CA GLN A 135 -11.69 0.25 -10.74
C GLN A 135 -10.36 -0.43 -11.13
N PRO A 136 -10.35 -1.25 -12.19
CA PRO A 136 -9.10 -1.75 -12.75
C PRO A 136 -8.16 -0.59 -13.11
N GLY A 137 -6.93 -0.64 -12.60
CA GLY A 137 -5.90 0.38 -12.83
C GLY A 137 -5.87 1.53 -11.81
N ASP A 138 -6.79 1.58 -10.86
CA ASP A 138 -6.72 2.56 -9.76
C ASP A 138 -5.50 2.31 -8.86
N SER A 139 -4.97 3.39 -8.31
CA SER A 139 -3.95 3.39 -7.27
C SER A 139 -4.45 4.16 -6.04
N CYS A 140 -3.82 3.93 -4.87
CA CYS A 140 -4.08 4.77 -3.71
C CYS A 140 -3.90 6.26 -4.02
N ASP A 141 -2.86 6.64 -4.75
CA ASP A 141 -2.59 8.04 -5.09
C ASP A 141 -3.78 8.71 -5.82
N ALA A 142 -4.39 7.99 -6.76
CA ALA A 142 -5.55 8.47 -7.51
C ALA A 142 -6.78 8.63 -6.60
N ILE A 143 -7.01 7.66 -5.71
CA ILE A 143 -8.11 7.65 -4.75
C ILE A 143 -7.93 8.78 -3.73
N GLU A 144 -6.75 8.88 -3.13
CA GLU A 144 -6.36 9.92 -2.18
C GLU A 144 -6.56 11.32 -2.76
N SER A 145 -6.08 11.53 -3.99
CA SER A 145 -6.27 12.78 -4.72
C SER A 145 -7.74 13.06 -4.99
N GLN A 146 -8.51 12.05 -5.40
CA GLN A 146 -9.94 12.19 -5.70
C GLN A 146 -10.76 12.56 -4.46
N PHE A 147 -10.42 12.00 -3.30
CA PHE A 147 -11.18 12.19 -2.07
C PHE A 147 -10.58 13.25 -1.14
N GLY A 148 -9.36 13.73 -1.42
CA GLY A 148 -8.63 14.69 -0.59
C GLY A 148 -8.34 14.11 0.80
N ILE A 149 -7.78 12.90 0.82
CA ILE A 149 -7.43 12.14 2.03
C ILE A 149 -5.98 11.66 1.90
N SER A 150 -5.29 11.45 3.02
CA SER A 150 -3.93 10.89 3.00
C SER A 150 -3.96 9.36 2.97
N LEU A 151 -2.86 8.74 2.52
CA LEU A 151 -2.65 7.28 2.64
C LEU A 151 -2.86 6.77 4.07
N SER A 152 -2.40 7.54 5.07
CA SER A 152 -2.58 7.19 6.47
C SER A 152 -4.06 7.19 6.90
N GLN A 153 -4.87 8.13 6.42
CA GLN A 153 -6.31 8.13 6.63
C GLN A 153 -6.97 6.96 5.90
N PHE A 154 -6.59 6.72 4.65
CA PHE A 154 -7.13 5.63 3.84
C PHE A 154 -6.86 4.24 4.46
N ILE A 155 -5.64 3.98 4.92
CA ILE A 155 -5.27 2.73 5.62
C ILE A 155 -5.96 2.65 6.98
N ALA A 156 -6.05 3.75 7.73
CA ALA A 156 -6.74 3.76 9.01
C ALA A 156 -8.23 3.36 8.89
N TRP A 157 -8.86 3.69 7.76
CA TRP A 157 -10.24 3.29 7.48
C TRP A 157 -10.36 1.94 6.76
N ASN A 158 -9.26 1.42 6.21
CA ASN A 158 -9.21 0.15 5.49
C ASN A 158 -7.96 -0.66 5.91
N PRO A 159 -7.95 -1.26 7.12
CA PRO A 159 -6.75 -1.84 7.73
C PRO A 159 -6.16 -3.05 7.00
N ALA A 160 -6.93 -3.66 6.09
CA ALA A 160 -6.41 -4.72 5.23
C ALA A 160 -5.49 -4.18 4.11
N VAL A 161 -5.55 -2.87 3.81
CA VAL A 161 -4.60 -2.21 2.89
C VAL A 161 -3.24 -2.11 3.57
N ASN A 162 -2.21 -2.59 2.89
CA ASN A 162 -0.84 -2.54 3.40
C ASN A 162 -0.25 -1.13 3.26
N SER A 163 0.85 -0.87 3.97
CA SER A 163 1.53 0.44 3.96
C SER A 163 2.08 0.85 2.60
N GLY A 164 2.27 -0.10 1.67
CA GLY A 164 2.69 0.18 0.30
C GLY A 164 1.53 0.39 -0.68
N CYS A 165 0.28 0.29 -0.21
CA CYS A 165 -0.95 0.24 -1.01
C CYS A 165 -0.83 -0.61 -2.29
N THR A 166 -0.21 -1.79 -2.18
CA THR A 166 -0.04 -2.70 -3.32
C THR A 166 -1.12 -3.77 -3.41
N ASN A 167 -2.08 -3.76 -2.49
CA ASN A 167 -3.07 -4.82 -2.31
C ASN A 167 -4.51 -4.31 -2.29
N ILE A 168 -4.76 -3.14 -2.90
CA ILE A 168 -6.13 -2.75 -3.24
C ILE A 168 -6.63 -3.63 -4.39
N ILE A 169 -7.90 -4.03 -4.33
CA ILE A 169 -8.49 -5.01 -5.24
C ILE A 169 -9.56 -4.30 -6.06
N ALA A 170 -9.43 -4.33 -7.38
CA ALA A 170 -10.46 -3.83 -8.27
C ALA A 170 -11.78 -4.57 -8.03
N GLY A 171 -12.90 -3.84 -8.03
CA GLY A 171 -14.22 -4.38 -7.72
C GLY A 171 -14.56 -4.46 -6.22
N TYR A 172 -13.66 -4.00 -5.33
CA TYR A 172 -13.95 -3.88 -3.89
C TYR A 172 -14.25 -2.43 -3.49
N TYR A 173 -15.13 -2.30 -2.50
CA TYR A 173 -15.44 -1.03 -1.86
C TYR A 173 -14.47 -0.74 -0.72
N TYR A 174 -13.88 0.46 -0.73
CA TYR A 174 -13.02 0.97 0.32
C TYR A 174 -13.62 2.21 0.93
N CYS A 175 -13.44 2.37 2.23
CA CYS A 175 -13.85 3.57 2.92
C CYS A 175 -12.96 4.76 2.53
N VAL A 176 -13.58 5.83 2.07
CA VAL A 176 -12.88 7.07 1.66
C VAL A 176 -13.34 8.29 2.45
N SER A 177 -14.20 8.09 3.46
CA SER A 177 -14.60 9.12 4.41
C SER A 177 -15.24 8.50 5.66
N VAL A 178 -14.98 9.11 6.81
CA VAL A 178 -15.70 8.90 8.07
C VAL A 178 -16.23 10.25 8.59
N PRO A 179 -17.27 10.27 9.45
CA PRO A 179 -17.71 11.50 10.11
C PRO A 179 -16.57 12.19 10.86
N GLY A 180 -16.39 13.50 10.63
CA GLY A 180 -15.32 14.28 11.26
C GLY A 180 -13.94 14.10 10.61
N ALA A 181 -13.82 13.36 9.50
CA ALA A 181 -12.59 13.31 8.74
C ALA A 181 -12.20 14.73 8.29
N THR A 182 -11.04 15.20 8.73
CA THR A 182 -10.40 16.37 8.15
C THR A 182 -9.98 15.98 6.75
N LYS A 183 -10.66 16.52 5.73
CA LYS A 183 -10.09 16.51 4.38
C LYS A 183 -8.68 17.07 4.50
N VAL A 184 -7.73 16.37 3.89
CA VAL A 184 -6.49 17.03 3.53
C VAL A 184 -6.96 18.10 2.56
N THR A 185 -7.05 19.33 3.04
CA THR A 185 -7.10 20.48 2.15
C THR A 185 -5.81 20.33 1.37
N SER A 186 -5.90 19.73 0.18
CA SER A 186 -4.97 20.06 -0.88
C SER A 186 -5.12 21.57 -0.92
N THR A 187 -4.21 22.27 -0.26
CA THR A 187 -3.92 23.62 -0.64
C THR A 187 -3.60 23.42 -2.10
N THR A 188 -4.56 23.75 -2.95
CA THR A 188 -4.27 24.30 -4.25
C THR A 188 -3.30 25.39 -3.91
N SER A 189 -2.01 25.04 -3.84
CA SER A 189 -0.94 25.99 -3.73
C SER A 189 -1.20 26.80 -4.97
N THR A 190 -1.80 27.98 -4.76
CA THR A 190 -2.02 28.99 -5.77
C THR A 190 -0.78 28.95 -6.60
N LYS A 191 -0.90 28.50 -7.86
CA LYS A 191 0.15 28.46 -8.87
C LYS A 191 1.11 29.58 -8.56
N SER A 192 2.13 29.30 -7.76
CA SER A 192 3.15 30.28 -7.46
C SER A 192 3.95 30.15 -8.72
N THR A 193 3.64 31.00 -9.69
CA THR A 193 4.64 31.39 -10.67
C THR A 193 5.87 31.69 -9.84
N PRO A 194 6.88 30.81 -9.81
CA PRO A 194 8.13 31.21 -9.22
C PRO A 194 8.52 32.42 -10.05
N THR A 195 9.14 33.43 -9.45
CA THR A 195 9.70 34.59 -10.17
C THR A 195 10.76 34.17 -11.22
N ASN A 196 10.94 32.87 -11.43
CA ASN A 196 12.05 32.18 -12.04
C ASN A 196 11.62 31.31 -13.26
N GLY A 197 10.34 31.32 -13.65
CA GLY A 197 9.87 30.73 -14.92
C GLY A 197 9.75 29.20 -15.01
N ILE A 198 9.93 28.46 -13.92
CA ILE A 198 9.79 26.98 -13.88
C ILE A 198 8.33 26.60 -13.58
N THR A 199 7.79 25.62 -14.31
CA THR A 199 6.47 25.03 -13.99
C THR A 199 6.64 23.99 -12.88
N THR A 200 6.12 24.29 -11.69
CA THR A 200 6.11 23.37 -10.56
C THR A 200 5.11 22.23 -10.82
N PRO A 201 5.51 20.95 -10.75
CA PRO A 201 4.61 19.82 -10.92
C PRO A 201 3.65 19.69 -9.72
N THR A 202 2.49 19.07 -9.93
CA THR A 202 1.49 18.84 -8.88
C THR A 202 1.17 17.35 -8.75
N PRO A 203 0.88 16.83 -7.52
CA PRO A 203 0.82 17.56 -6.26
C PRO A 203 2.21 17.75 -5.61
N ILE A 204 2.44 18.86 -4.90
CA ILE A 204 3.67 19.07 -4.12
C ILE A 204 3.44 18.78 -2.65
N GLN A 205 4.47 18.30 -1.97
CA GLN A 205 4.41 18.16 -0.53
C GLN A 205 4.25 19.54 0.12
N THR A 206 3.43 19.58 1.18
CA THR A 206 3.13 20.82 1.92
C THR A 206 4.42 21.50 2.38
N ASP A 207 4.41 22.83 2.45
CA ASP A 207 5.54 23.66 2.89
C ASP A 207 6.87 23.46 2.13
N MET A 208 6.85 22.83 0.95
CA MET A 208 8.03 22.76 0.08
C MET A 208 8.51 24.16 -0.32
N THR A 209 9.83 24.36 -0.33
CA THR A 209 10.45 25.67 -0.60
C THR A 209 10.04 26.26 -1.95
N THR A 210 9.83 27.57 -1.98
CA THR A 210 9.44 28.32 -3.19
C THR A 210 10.60 28.55 -4.16
N SER A 211 11.84 28.34 -3.73
CA SER A 211 13.04 28.44 -4.58
C SER A 211 13.33 27.16 -5.35
N CYS A 212 12.47 26.13 -5.25
CA CYS A 212 12.70 24.85 -5.89
C CYS A 212 12.70 24.94 -7.42
N ASN A 213 13.70 24.32 -8.05
CA ASN A 213 13.80 24.18 -9.51
C ASN A 213 14.00 22.74 -9.98
N LYS A 214 14.09 21.78 -9.06
CA LYS A 214 14.18 20.35 -9.37
C LYS A 214 13.36 19.55 -8.38
N PHE A 215 12.50 18.67 -8.90
CA PHE A 215 11.50 17.96 -8.12
C PHE A 215 11.69 16.44 -8.23
N TYR A 216 11.29 15.73 -7.19
CA TYR A 216 11.26 14.27 -7.15
C TYR A 216 9.89 13.79 -6.66
N LEU A 217 9.27 12.88 -7.40
CA LEU A 217 8.02 12.24 -7.01
C LEU A 217 8.34 11.09 -6.05
N VAL A 218 7.86 11.18 -4.81
CA VAL A 218 8.10 10.16 -3.79
C VAL A 218 7.43 8.85 -4.20
N GLN A 219 8.19 7.76 -4.17
CA GLN A 219 7.76 6.40 -4.49
C GLN A 219 7.69 5.52 -3.24
N SER A 220 7.02 4.38 -3.35
CA SER A 220 6.97 3.37 -2.28
C SER A 220 8.37 2.87 -1.92
N GLY A 221 8.68 2.87 -0.62
CA GLY A 221 9.99 2.46 -0.09
C GLY A 221 11.06 3.56 -0.07
N ASP A 222 10.73 4.77 -0.52
CA ASP A 222 11.65 5.89 -0.41
C ASP A 222 11.88 6.33 1.05
N SER A 223 13.05 6.92 1.27
CA SER A 223 13.38 7.65 2.49
C SER A 223 14.05 8.97 2.14
N CYS A 224 13.96 9.96 3.01
CA CYS A 224 14.55 11.28 2.81
C CYS A 224 16.07 11.16 2.59
N ALA A 225 16.74 10.27 3.32
CA ALA A 225 18.17 10.01 3.16
C ALA A 225 18.51 9.43 1.78
N ALA A 226 17.73 8.45 1.30
CA ALA A 226 17.94 7.85 -0.02
C ALA A 226 17.72 8.87 -1.15
N ILE A 227 16.66 9.68 -1.05
CA ILE A 227 16.36 10.76 -2.01
C ILE A 227 17.48 11.80 -1.98
N ALA A 228 17.83 12.32 -0.80
CA ALA A 228 18.87 13.34 -0.66
C ALA A 228 20.22 12.86 -1.25
N THR A 229 20.61 11.61 -0.96
CA THR A 229 21.81 10.98 -1.52
C THR A 229 21.75 10.87 -3.04
N LYS A 230 20.63 10.40 -3.60
CA LYS A 230 20.42 10.26 -5.05
C LYS A 230 20.63 11.59 -5.80
N TYR A 231 20.31 12.71 -5.15
CA TYR A 231 20.45 14.04 -5.74
C TYR A 231 21.71 14.79 -5.28
N ASN A 232 22.60 14.14 -4.52
CA ASN A 232 23.81 14.74 -3.95
C ASN A 232 23.49 16.01 -3.12
N VAL A 233 22.39 15.96 -2.37
CA VAL A 233 21.95 17.03 -1.48
C VAL A 233 22.21 16.56 -0.04
N PRO A 234 22.89 17.34 0.82
CA PRO A 234 22.99 17.01 2.24
C PRO A 234 21.60 16.86 2.85
N LEU A 235 21.39 15.85 3.69
CA LEU A 235 20.06 15.56 4.25
C LEU A 235 19.46 16.76 5.01
N ALA A 236 20.27 17.52 5.73
CA ALA A 236 19.85 18.76 6.38
C ALA A 236 19.35 19.82 5.37
N THR A 237 19.99 19.92 4.21
CA THR A 237 19.54 20.80 3.11
C THR A 237 18.23 20.29 2.53
N PHE A 238 18.08 18.99 2.32
CA PHE A 238 16.82 18.39 1.87
C PHE A 238 15.66 18.71 2.84
N TYR A 239 15.88 18.59 4.16
CA TYR A 239 14.88 18.97 5.16
C TYR A 239 14.55 20.47 5.14
N SER A 240 15.54 21.33 4.93
CA SER A 240 15.29 22.78 4.80
C SER A 240 14.44 23.15 3.59
N TRP A 241 14.49 22.34 2.52
CA TRP A 241 13.67 22.54 1.33
C TRP A 241 12.31 21.87 1.41
N ASN A 242 12.15 20.89 2.29
CA ASN A 242 10.92 20.12 2.48
C ASN A 242 10.52 20.04 3.96
N PRO A 243 10.28 21.15 4.67
CA PRO A 243 9.98 21.16 6.11
C PRO A 243 8.91 20.16 6.57
N ALA A 244 7.85 19.96 5.77
CA ALA A 244 6.74 19.09 6.15
C ALA A 244 7.11 17.60 6.22
N VAL A 245 8.25 17.15 5.70
CA VAL A 245 8.72 15.75 5.85
C VAL A 245 9.18 15.44 7.28
N GLY A 246 9.46 16.48 8.07
CA GLY A 246 10.00 16.37 9.42
C GLY A 246 11.45 15.85 9.46
N SER A 247 12.10 16.05 10.61
CA SER A 247 13.49 15.60 10.81
C SER A 247 13.66 14.08 10.84
N SER A 248 12.59 13.34 11.12
CA SER A 248 12.55 11.88 11.09
C SER A 248 12.09 11.30 9.74
N CYS A 249 11.76 12.15 8.76
CA CYS A 249 11.14 11.73 7.50
C CYS A 249 9.77 11.02 7.65
N ALA A 250 9.15 11.08 8.84
CA ALA A 250 7.94 10.30 9.14
C ALA A 250 6.71 10.73 8.33
N THR A 251 6.75 11.93 7.75
CA THR A 251 5.66 12.53 6.99
C THR A 251 6.04 12.72 5.52
N LEU A 252 6.99 11.93 4.98
CA LEU A 252 7.27 11.91 3.54
C LEU A 252 6.06 11.32 2.80
N ASP A 253 5.33 12.17 2.08
CA ASP A 253 4.07 11.79 1.44
C ASP A 253 4.33 11.09 0.11
N LEU A 254 3.92 9.82 0.00
CA LEU A 254 4.01 9.04 -1.23
C LEU A 254 3.13 9.68 -2.31
N GLY A 255 3.63 9.75 -3.55
CA GLY A 255 2.90 10.36 -4.66
C GLY A 255 2.92 11.90 -4.68
N TYR A 256 3.64 12.54 -3.75
CA TYR A 256 3.85 13.98 -3.73
C TYR A 256 5.26 14.35 -4.21
N TYR A 257 5.38 15.51 -4.86
CA TYR A 257 6.68 16.05 -5.28
C TYR A 257 7.37 16.75 -4.11
N VAL A 258 8.63 16.35 -3.86
CA VAL A 258 9.57 17.03 -2.95
C VAL A 258 10.66 17.75 -3.74
N CYS A 259 11.24 18.77 -3.13
CA CYS A 259 12.33 19.54 -3.69
C CYS A 259 13.67 18.85 -3.52
N VAL A 260 14.39 18.70 -4.63
CA VAL A 260 15.74 18.09 -4.69
C VAL A 260 16.75 19.01 -5.36
N GLY A 261 16.38 20.26 -5.61
CA GLY A 261 17.26 21.31 -6.10
C GLY A 261 16.59 22.66 -6.00
N ALA A 262 17.32 23.65 -5.49
CA ALA A 262 16.88 25.03 -5.35
C ALA A 262 17.73 25.98 -6.19
N ILE A 263 17.15 27.12 -6.56
CA ILE A 263 17.85 28.16 -7.34
C ILE A 263 18.97 28.76 -6.51
N GLY A 264 20.13 28.93 -7.13
CA GLY A 264 21.33 29.43 -6.46
C GLY A 264 22.00 28.40 -5.54
N TYR A 265 21.41 27.21 -5.35
CA TYR A 265 22.10 26.12 -4.71
C TYR A 265 23.11 25.51 -5.69
N THR A 266 24.37 25.72 -5.39
CA THR A 266 25.43 24.84 -5.87
C THR A 266 25.62 23.76 -4.81
N ALA A 267 25.46 22.50 -5.21
CA ALA A 267 25.91 21.40 -4.37
C ALA A 267 27.34 21.71 -3.94
N PRO A 268 27.72 21.50 -2.66
CA PRO A 268 29.09 21.63 -2.25
C PRO A 268 29.91 20.79 -3.22
N THR A 269 30.66 21.45 -4.11
CA THR A 269 31.65 20.77 -4.90
C THR A 269 32.57 20.16 -3.85
N THR A 270 32.52 18.85 -3.70
CA THR A 270 33.66 18.08 -3.19
C THR A 270 34.77 18.26 -4.21
N THR A 271 35.27 19.49 -4.34
CA THR A 271 36.66 19.72 -4.62
C THR A 271 37.32 18.96 -3.49
N THR A 272 37.88 17.83 -3.83
CA THR A 272 38.88 17.11 -3.06
C THR A 272 40.11 18.02 -2.92
N LYS A 273 39.95 19.24 -2.40
CA LYS A 273 40.96 19.80 -1.53
C LYS A 273 40.84 18.94 -0.30
N LYS A 274 41.60 17.84 -0.37
CA LYS A 274 42.22 17.18 0.77
C LYS A 274 42.61 18.29 1.74
N THR A 275 41.70 18.62 2.66
CA THR A 275 42.09 19.25 3.90
C THR A 275 42.80 18.12 4.61
N SER A 276 44.08 17.99 4.27
CA SER A 276 45.08 17.38 5.13
C SER A 276 45.07 18.22 6.39
N THR A 277 44.11 17.98 7.28
CA THR A 277 44.35 18.18 8.69
C THR A 277 45.38 17.13 9.06
N THR A 278 46.64 17.50 8.84
CA THR A 278 47.78 16.84 9.45
C THR A 278 47.62 17.04 10.95
N SER A 279 46.90 16.14 11.60
CA SER A 279 46.88 16.03 13.05
C SER A 279 46.79 14.55 13.41
N LYS A 280 47.99 13.95 13.52
CA LYS A 280 48.32 12.75 14.32
C LYS A 280 47.15 11.78 14.59
N GLY A 281 46.60 11.18 13.54
CA GLY A 281 45.61 10.11 13.62
C GLY A 281 46.24 8.72 13.63
N ASN A 282 45.48 7.72 14.05
CA ASN A 282 45.88 6.31 14.20
C ASN A 282 46.13 5.54 12.87
N GLY A 283 46.26 6.25 11.73
CA GLY A 283 46.52 5.65 10.42
C GLY A 283 45.30 5.06 9.70
N ILE A 284 44.08 5.20 10.24
CA ILE A 284 42.86 4.64 9.63
C ILE A 284 42.10 5.75 8.88
N THR A 285 41.67 5.45 7.65
CA THR A 285 40.83 6.37 6.85
C THR A 285 39.39 6.29 7.32
N THR A 286 38.85 7.43 7.76
CA THR A 286 37.44 7.57 8.14
C THR A 286 36.53 7.50 6.91
N PRO A 287 35.56 6.58 6.86
CA PRO A 287 34.55 6.53 5.80
C PRO A 287 33.65 7.78 5.78
N THR A 288 33.11 8.13 4.62
CA THR A 288 32.19 9.27 4.43
C THR A 288 30.82 8.82 3.91
N PRO A 289 29.72 9.49 4.27
CA PRO A 289 29.61 10.60 5.24
C PRO A 289 29.73 10.09 6.68
N PHE A 290 30.19 10.92 7.61
CA PHE A 290 30.30 10.55 9.03
C PHE A 290 29.72 11.66 9.90
N GLU A 291 29.20 11.28 11.07
CA GLU A 291 28.56 12.26 11.95
C GLU A 291 29.57 13.24 12.56
N PRO A 292 29.25 14.55 12.59
CA PRO A 292 30.07 15.54 13.27
C PRO A 292 30.29 15.20 14.75
N GLY A 293 31.51 15.42 15.24
CA GLY A 293 31.86 15.16 16.64
C GLY A 293 32.36 13.74 16.92
N MET A 294 32.39 12.84 15.93
CA MET A 294 33.05 11.54 16.04
C MET A 294 34.54 11.68 16.41
N VAL A 295 35.01 10.85 17.35
CA VAL A 295 36.40 10.87 17.83
C VAL A 295 37.42 10.55 16.73
N THR A 296 38.58 11.18 16.81
CA THR A 296 39.64 11.10 15.78
C THR A 296 40.47 9.82 15.84
N ASN A 297 40.40 9.06 16.92
CA ASN A 297 41.12 7.81 17.11
C ASN A 297 40.25 6.57 16.83
N CYS A 298 39.16 6.73 16.07
CA CYS A 298 38.29 5.62 15.72
C CYS A 298 39.01 4.55 14.88
N LYS A 299 38.81 3.29 15.23
CA LYS A 299 39.33 2.10 14.53
C LYS A 299 38.25 1.27 13.85
N LYS A 300 36.99 1.37 14.28
CA LYS A 300 35.86 0.62 13.74
C LYS A 300 34.66 1.53 13.55
N PHE A 301 34.06 1.50 12.36
CA PHE A 301 32.94 2.36 11.97
C PHE A 301 31.67 1.55 11.76
N TYR A 302 30.52 2.17 11.98
CA TYR A 302 29.21 1.59 11.73
C TYR A 302 28.34 2.59 10.96
N LEU A 303 27.71 2.12 9.88
CA LEU A 303 26.77 2.90 9.08
C LEU A 303 25.38 2.80 9.72
N VAL A 304 24.85 3.93 10.18
CA VAL A 304 23.55 4.01 10.88
C VAL A 304 22.41 3.62 9.95
N ARG A 305 21.55 2.71 10.40
CA ARG A 305 20.38 2.19 9.67
C ARG A 305 19.06 2.63 10.31
N SER A 306 17.96 2.45 9.57
CA SER A 306 16.63 2.72 10.09
C SER A 306 16.31 1.84 11.30
N GLY A 307 15.76 2.45 12.35
CA GLY A 307 15.45 1.78 13.61
C GLY A 307 16.64 1.55 14.54
N ASP A 308 17.83 2.03 14.20
CA ASP A 308 18.98 1.94 15.10
C ASP A 308 18.84 2.87 16.32
N SER A 309 19.38 2.38 17.42
CA SER A 309 19.57 3.12 18.67
C SER A 309 20.98 2.84 19.18
N CYS A 310 21.50 3.68 20.09
CA CYS A 310 22.76 3.42 20.77
C CYS A 310 22.79 2.01 21.40
N ALA A 311 21.65 1.55 21.92
CA ALA A 311 21.53 0.23 22.55
C ALA A 311 21.61 -0.92 21.52
N SER A 312 20.90 -0.81 20.39
CA SER A 312 20.95 -1.84 19.33
C SER A 312 22.32 -1.89 18.67
N ILE A 313 22.92 -0.73 18.40
CA ILE A 313 24.27 -0.64 17.81
C ILE A 313 25.30 -1.21 18.78
N ALA A 314 25.30 -0.77 20.04
CA ALA A 314 26.25 -1.25 21.04
C ALA A 314 26.21 -2.77 21.18
N LYS A 315 25.01 -3.35 21.25
CA LYS A 315 24.81 -4.81 21.29
C LYS A 315 25.36 -5.49 20.04
N SER A 316 25.09 -4.97 18.84
CA SER A 316 25.57 -5.54 17.58
C SER A 316 27.09 -5.46 17.42
N GLN A 317 27.71 -4.42 17.97
CA GLN A 317 29.14 -4.15 17.83
C GLN A 317 29.98 -4.70 18.99
N GLY A 318 29.34 -5.31 19.99
CA GLY A 318 30.01 -5.88 21.17
C GLY A 318 30.62 -4.80 22.07
N THR A 319 29.95 -3.66 22.22
CA THR A 319 30.38 -2.54 23.08
C THR A 319 29.22 -2.07 23.98
N THR A 320 29.39 -0.97 24.70
CA THR A 320 28.36 -0.38 25.57
C THR A 320 27.78 0.90 24.96
N THR A 321 26.54 1.24 25.30
CA THR A 321 25.92 2.52 24.91
C THR A 321 26.77 3.71 25.34
N ALA A 322 27.32 3.67 26.57
CA ALA A 322 28.22 4.70 27.06
C ALA A 322 29.49 4.87 26.20
N ASN A 323 30.03 3.79 25.63
CA ASN A 323 31.15 3.87 24.70
C ASN A 323 30.73 4.51 23.37
N ILE A 324 29.57 4.15 22.83
CA ILE A 324 29.03 4.77 21.61
C ILE A 324 28.87 6.28 21.80
N GLU A 325 28.24 6.71 22.90
CA GLU A 325 28.04 8.13 23.21
C GLU A 325 29.37 8.86 23.44
N LYS A 326 30.34 8.20 24.11
CA LYS A 326 31.67 8.76 24.35
C LYS A 326 32.49 8.94 23.07
N TRP A 327 32.37 8.01 22.12
CA TRP A 327 33.10 8.09 20.85
C TRP A 327 32.41 8.96 19.81
N ASN A 328 31.13 9.29 20.03
CA ASN A 328 30.33 10.11 19.14
C ASN A 328 29.54 11.17 19.93
N PRO A 329 30.19 12.16 20.58
CA PRO A 329 29.50 13.23 21.29
C PRO A 329 28.34 13.92 20.54
N GLY A 330 28.38 13.91 19.20
CA GLY A 330 27.33 14.46 18.33
C GLY A 330 26.02 13.65 18.28
N VAL A 331 25.99 12.38 18.72
CA VAL A 331 24.79 11.51 18.70
C VAL A 331 23.82 11.78 19.86
N GLY A 332 24.24 12.57 20.86
CA GLY A 332 23.46 12.85 22.05
C GLY A 332 23.28 11.66 22.99
N SER A 333 22.80 11.92 24.21
CA SER A 333 22.44 10.87 25.17
C SER A 333 21.24 10.08 24.64
N THR A 334 21.38 8.75 24.55
CA THR A 334 20.45 7.81 23.90
C THR A 334 20.41 7.81 22.37
N CYS A 335 21.38 8.42 21.68
CA CYS A 335 21.43 8.41 20.21
C CYS A 335 20.22 9.11 19.53
N THR A 336 19.63 10.13 20.18
CA THR A 336 18.49 10.87 19.63
C THR A 336 18.83 11.68 18.38
N THR A 337 20.11 11.90 18.12
CA THR A 337 20.61 12.61 16.94
C THR A 337 21.40 11.69 16.00
N LEU A 338 21.17 10.37 16.04
CA LEU A 338 21.70 9.45 15.02
C LEU A 338 21.20 9.85 13.62
N TRP A 339 22.12 10.08 12.70
CA TRP A 339 21.85 10.41 11.31
C TRP A 339 21.90 9.13 10.48
N LEU A 340 20.73 8.72 9.99
CA LEU A 340 20.62 7.57 9.11
C LEU A 340 21.49 7.76 7.85
N GLY A 341 22.33 6.78 7.56
CA GLY A 341 23.24 6.82 6.42
C GLY A 341 24.61 7.46 6.70
N ASP A 342 24.88 7.91 7.93
CA ASP A 342 26.20 8.40 8.33
C ASP A 342 26.98 7.32 9.11
N TYR A 343 28.31 7.38 9.03
CA TYR A 343 29.20 6.56 9.82
C TYR A 343 29.43 7.15 11.21
N ILE A 344 29.33 6.31 12.23
CA ILE A 344 29.74 6.61 13.61
C ILE A 344 30.86 5.68 14.06
N CYS A 345 31.57 6.07 15.13
CA CYS A 345 32.60 5.27 15.73
C CYS A 345 32.03 4.22 16.68
N VAL A 346 32.44 2.97 16.49
CA VAL A 346 32.01 1.84 17.32
C VAL A 346 33.19 1.07 17.91
N GLY A 347 34.40 1.62 17.81
CA GLY A 347 35.60 1.11 18.48
C GLY A 347 36.80 2.03 18.25
N VAL A 348 37.61 2.25 19.31
CA VAL A 348 38.85 3.05 19.30
C VAL A 348 40.08 2.22 19.66
#